data_AF-A0A6L9SB64-F1
#
_entry.id   AF-A0A6L9SB64-F1
#
_cell.length_a   1.000
_cell.length_b   1.000
_cell.length_c   1.000
_cell.angle_alpha   90.00
_cell.angle_beta   90.00
_cell.angle_gamma   90.00
#
_symmetry.space_group_name_H-M   'P 1'
#
loop_
_entity.id
_entity.type
_entity.pdbx_description
1 polymer ?
#
loop_
_entity_poly.entity_id
_entity_poly.type
_entity_poly.pdbx_seq_one_letter_code
_entity_poly.pdbx_strand_id
1 'polypeptide(L)'
;MEPTVDIAEPTTRPSVDPAGYPAAAGEWGENVTGVKTRMATDRRAVALTFDACGGSSGSGYDEALIEFLLTEEVPATLFFNQRWIDANERTFDRLAQEELFGIANHGTAHRPLSVEGKSAYGITGTDSPASAIDEVMTCQEAIRRRTGRSPAFFRSGTAYYDEVAVRIANDLGLEVVNYDVLGDAGATFTSTQVAEALGTARAGSIALLHMNHPGSGTARGVMAAVPELRARGFEFVRLGEYPLA
;
A
#
# COMPACT_ATOMS: atom_id res chain seq x y z
N MET A 1 -33.72 -0.67 -33.21
CA MET A 1 -33.75 -0.60 -31.74
C MET A 1 -32.41 -1.11 -31.27
N GLU A 2 -31.50 -0.20 -30.93
CA GLU A 2 -30.28 -0.59 -30.22
C GLU A 2 -30.64 -0.94 -28.77
N PRO A 3 -30.01 -1.96 -28.17
CA PRO A 3 -30.25 -2.28 -26.78
C PRO A 3 -29.59 -1.20 -25.91
N THR A 4 -30.38 -0.57 -25.05
CA THR A 4 -29.90 0.27 -23.96
C THR A 4 -29.07 -0.59 -23.02
N VAL A 5 -27.77 -0.30 -22.93
CA VAL A 5 -26.89 -0.84 -21.91
C VAL A 5 -27.30 -0.22 -20.58
N ASP A 6 -27.79 -1.05 -19.68
CA ASP A 6 -28.13 -0.68 -18.31
C ASP A 6 -26.82 -0.40 -17.56
N ILE A 7 -26.49 0.88 -17.43
CA ILE A 7 -25.38 1.35 -16.60
C ILE A 7 -25.78 1.16 -15.14
N ALA A 8 -25.27 0.10 -14.52
CA ALA A 8 -25.46 -0.15 -13.10
C ALA A 8 -25.09 1.11 -12.28
N GLU A 9 -25.98 1.51 -11.39
CA GLU A 9 -25.78 2.62 -10.46
C GLU A 9 -24.48 2.42 -9.64
N PRO A 10 -23.77 3.51 -9.27
CA PRO A 10 -22.56 3.39 -8.49
C PRO A 10 -22.89 2.75 -7.14
N THR A 11 -22.21 1.64 -6.82
CA THR A 11 -22.29 0.98 -5.53
C THR A 11 -22.08 2.01 -4.43
N THR A 12 -23.11 2.20 -3.61
CA THR A 12 -23.13 3.17 -2.51
C THR A 12 -21.95 2.92 -1.59
N ARG A 13 -21.14 3.95 -1.34
CA ARG A 13 -20.06 3.97 -0.34
C ARG A 13 -20.55 3.27 0.95
N PRO A 14 -19.79 2.33 1.54
CA PRO A 14 -20.10 1.86 2.90
C PRO A 14 -20.17 3.08 3.82
N SER A 15 -21.37 3.36 4.34
CA SER A 15 -21.57 4.47 5.26
C SER A 15 -21.32 3.96 6.67
N VAL A 16 -20.13 4.23 7.19
CA VAL A 16 -19.81 4.01 8.61
C VAL A 16 -20.14 5.28 9.41
N ASP A 17 -20.76 5.12 10.59
CA ASP A 17 -20.98 6.23 11.52
C ASP A 17 -19.75 6.40 12.43
N PRO A 18 -19.01 7.53 12.36
CA PRO A 18 -17.85 7.76 13.22
C PRO A 18 -18.18 7.71 14.72
N ALA A 19 -19.42 8.05 15.12
CA ALA A 19 -19.84 7.99 16.51
C ALA A 19 -19.99 6.56 17.06
N GLY A 20 -20.01 5.56 16.17
CA GLY A 20 -20.06 4.14 16.53
C GLY A 20 -18.72 3.56 17.01
N TYR A 21 -17.61 4.31 16.90
CA TYR A 21 -16.28 3.85 17.29
C TYR A 21 -15.81 4.48 18.61
N PRO A 22 -15.04 3.74 19.44
CA PRO A 22 -14.36 4.30 20.60
C PRO A 22 -13.41 5.44 20.19
N ALA A 23 -13.31 6.45 21.05
CA ALA A 23 -12.35 7.53 20.90
C ALA A 23 -10.96 7.20 21.49
N ALA A 24 -10.78 6.03 22.08
CA ALA A 24 -9.53 5.57 22.68
C ALA A 24 -9.24 4.14 22.24
N ALA A 25 -7.96 3.82 22.09
CA ALA A 25 -7.49 2.52 21.61
C ALA A 25 -6.45 1.92 22.58
N GLY A 26 -6.45 0.59 22.66
CA GLY A 26 -5.57 -0.17 23.54
C GLY A 26 -4.19 -0.47 22.95
N GLU A 27 -4.06 -0.46 21.62
CA GLU A 27 -2.85 -0.83 20.90
C GLU A 27 -2.30 0.36 20.10
N TRP A 28 -1.01 0.28 19.75
CA TRP A 28 -0.36 1.25 18.88
C TRP A 28 0.91 0.64 18.29
N GLY A 29 1.04 0.67 16.96
CA GLY A 29 2.24 0.19 16.29
C GLY A 29 2.01 -0.27 14.87
N GLU A 30 3.03 -0.91 14.31
CA GLU A 30 2.98 -1.53 12.99
C GLU A 30 2.26 -2.89 12.99
N ASN A 31 2.14 -3.52 14.16
CA ASN A 31 1.56 -4.85 14.33
C ASN A 31 0.50 -4.82 15.43
N VAL A 32 -0.66 -4.22 15.10
CA VAL A 32 -1.84 -4.22 15.97
C VAL A 32 -2.89 -5.20 15.45
N THR A 33 -3.88 -5.52 16.29
CA THR A 33 -4.98 -6.43 15.98
C THR A 33 -5.67 -6.03 14.67
N GLY A 34 -5.71 -6.98 13.73
CA GLY A 34 -6.34 -6.82 12.41
C GLY A 34 -5.40 -6.42 11.27
N VAL A 35 -4.17 -5.98 11.56
CA VAL A 35 -3.16 -5.71 10.52
C VAL A 35 -2.65 -7.01 9.94
N LYS A 36 -2.70 -7.13 8.61
CA LYS A 36 -2.16 -8.26 7.86
C LYS A 36 -0.71 -8.03 7.50
N THR A 37 0.17 -8.98 7.78
CA THR A 37 1.62 -8.81 7.56
C THR A 37 2.18 -9.83 6.57
N ARG A 38 1.43 -10.89 6.28
CA ARG A 38 1.83 -11.96 5.37
C ARG A 38 0.65 -12.43 4.53
N MET A 39 0.95 -13.20 3.50
CA MET A 39 -0.02 -14.04 2.81
C MET A 39 -0.09 -15.42 3.48
N ALA A 40 -1.30 -15.93 3.68
CA ALA A 40 -1.58 -17.25 4.23
C ALA A 40 -1.32 -18.35 3.19
N THR A 41 -0.05 -18.62 2.90
CA THR A 41 0.36 -19.64 1.92
C THR A 41 1.71 -20.26 2.28
N ASP A 42 1.83 -21.57 2.05
CA ASP A 42 3.09 -22.31 2.13
C ASP A 42 3.83 -22.34 0.79
N ARG A 43 3.22 -21.82 -0.28
CA ARG A 43 3.90 -21.62 -1.57
C ARG A 43 4.99 -20.56 -1.38
N ARG A 44 6.10 -20.71 -2.10
CA ARG A 44 7.16 -19.69 -2.17
C ARG A 44 6.68 -18.49 -2.99
N ALA A 45 5.58 -17.89 -2.59
CA ALA A 45 5.07 -16.65 -3.15
C ALA A 45 5.57 -15.48 -2.29
N VAL A 46 5.99 -14.39 -2.94
CA VAL A 46 6.36 -13.14 -2.27
C VAL A 46 5.66 -11.98 -2.97
N ALA A 47 5.10 -11.07 -2.19
CA ALA A 47 4.51 -9.84 -2.69
C ALA A 47 5.48 -8.68 -2.48
N LEU A 48 5.93 -8.06 -3.56
CA LEU A 48 6.62 -6.78 -3.50
C LEU A 48 5.57 -5.67 -3.46
N THR A 49 5.64 -4.82 -2.44
CA THR A 49 4.76 -3.67 -2.29
C THR A 49 5.56 -2.38 -2.29
N PHE A 50 5.08 -1.36 -3.00
CA PHE A 50 5.77 -0.09 -3.16
C PHE A 50 4.87 1.05 -2.74
N ASP A 51 5.29 1.79 -1.73
CA ASP A 51 4.61 2.99 -1.27
C ASP A 51 5.05 4.17 -2.15
N ALA A 52 4.07 4.88 -2.71
CA ALA A 52 4.23 6.11 -3.47
C ALA A 52 3.80 7.28 -2.60
N CYS A 53 4.70 7.70 -1.71
CA CYS A 53 4.47 8.81 -0.78
C CYS A 53 4.58 10.15 -1.51
N GLY A 54 3.70 11.11 -1.20
CA GLY A 54 3.77 12.47 -1.73
C GLY A 54 3.90 13.51 -0.62
N GLY A 55 4.35 14.71 -0.97
CA GLY A 55 4.46 15.86 -0.07
C GLY A 55 5.89 16.36 0.10
N SER A 56 6.20 16.98 1.25
CA SER A 56 7.49 17.63 1.51
C SER A 56 8.68 16.69 1.49
N SER A 57 8.47 15.41 1.79
CA SER A 57 9.51 14.37 1.76
C SER A 57 9.80 13.83 0.35
N GLY A 58 9.08 14.34 -0.66
CA GLY A 58 9.25 13.99 -2.06
C GLY A 58 7.97 13.40 -2.68
N SER A 59 7.75 13.73 -3.95
CA SER A 59 6.74 13.10 -4.81
C SER A 59 7.41 12.54 -6.07
N GLY A 60 8.66 12.08 -5.95
CA GLY A 60 9.44 11.57 -7.07
C GLY A 60 8.86 10.27 -7.63
N TYR A 61 9.50 9.76 -8.67
CA TYR A 61 9.10 8.53 -9.34
C TYR A 61 10.35 7.82 -9.87
N ASP A 62 10.61 6.60 -9.40
CA ASP A 62 11.72 5.79 -9.88
C ASP A 62 11.30 5.01 -11.13
N GLU A 63 11.51 5.63 -12.30
CA GLU A 63 11.16 5.05 -13.60
C GLU A 63 11.94 3.77 -13.88
N ALA A 64 13.23 3.72 -13.52
CA ALA A 64 14.07 2.56 -13.76
C ALA A 64 13.62 1.33 -12.97
N LEU A 65 13.16 1.52 -11.72
CA LEU A 65 12.53 0.45 -10.94
C LEU A 65 11.28 -0.09 -11.64
N ILE A 66 10.38 0.79 -12.07
CA ILE A 66 9.11 0.34 -12.68
C ILE A 66 9.34 -0.31 -14.05
N GLU A 67 10.21 0.25 -14.88
CA GLU A 67 10.57 -0.34 -16.18
C GLU A 67 11.16 -1.73 -16.00
N PHE A 68 12.00 -1.93 -14.97
CA PHE A 68 12.51 -3.25 -14.63
C PHE A 68 11.40 -4.22 -14.25
N LEU A 69 10.45 -3.82 -13.38
CA LEU A 69 9.34 -4.69 -13.00
C LEU A 69 8.49 -5.09 -14.21
N LEU A 70 8.19 -4.15 -15.11
CA LEU A 70 7.45 -4.41 -16.34
C LEU A 70 8.21 -5.33 -17.30
N THR A 71 9.50 -5.05 -17.52
CA THR A 71 10.35 -5.81 -18.46
C THR A 71 10.58 -7.24 -17.98
N GLU A 72 10.78 -7.43 -16.69
CA GLU A 72 11.00 -8.74 -16.08
C GLU A 72 9.70 -9.46 -15.71
N GLU A 73 8.54 -8.87 -16.02
CA GLU A 73 7.20 -9.38 -15.70
C GLU A 73 7.09 -9.76 -14.20
N VAL A 74 7.46 -8.84 -13.32
CA VAL A 74 7.38 -9.00 -11.86
C VAL A 74 6.11 -8.33 -11.34
N PRO A 75 5.07 -9.08 -10.95
CA PRO A 75 3.89 -8.50 -10.35
C PRO A 75 4.21 -7.79 -9.04
N ALA A 76 3.57 -6.64 -8.81
CA ALA A 76 3.75 -5.85 -7.60
C ALA A 76 2.45 -5.13 -7.21
N THR A 77 2.35 -4.69 -5.97
CA THR A 77 1.22 -3.84 -5.51
C THR A 77 1.71 -2.46 -5.13
N LEU A 78 1.13 -1.43 -5.73
CA LEU A 78 1.53 -0.04 -5.56
C LEU A 78 0.53 0.68 -4.65
N PHE A 79 1.00 1.20 -3.53
CA PHE A 79 0.20 1.94 -2.55
C PHE A 79 0.33 3.43 -2.84
N PHE A 80 -0.75 4.08 -3.30
CA PHE A 80 -0.71 5.48 -3.71
C PHE A 80 -1.25 6.42 -2.64
N ASN A 81 -0.45 7.43 -2.30
CA ASN A 81 -0.92 8.54 -1.47
C ASN A 81 -1.58 9.61 -2.35
N GLN A 82 -2.65 10.25 -1.87
CA GLN A 82 -3.36 11.31 -2.62
C GLN A 82 -2.41 12.40 -3.13
N ARG A 83 -1.49 12.88 -2.29
CA ARG A 83 -0.57 13.97 -2.67
C ARG A 83 0.43 13.54 -3.73
N TRP A 84 0.76 12.24 -3.81
CA TRP A 84 1.60 11.72 -4.88
C TRP A 84 0.82 11.68 -6.19
N ILE A 85 -0.44 11.22 -6.16
CA ILE A 85 -1.33 11.19 -7.33
C ILE A 85 -1.48 12.61 -7.90
N ASP A 86 -1.79 13.59 -7.05
CA ASP A 86 -1.98 14.98 -7.47
C ASP A 86 -0.73 15.58 -8.11
N ALA A 87 0.47 15.16 -7.66
CA ALA A 87 1.74 15.59 -8.24
C ALA A 87 2.11 14.84 -9.53
N ASN A 88 1.56 13.64 -9.77
CA ASN A 88 2.00 12.70 -10.80
C ASN A 88 0.84 12.10 -11.59
N GLU A 89 -0.21 12.88 -11.89
CA GLU A 89 -1.46 12.36 -12.45
C GLU A 89 -1.27 11.47 -13.68
N ARG A 90 -0.48 11.91 -14.66
CA ARG A 90 -0.22 11.14 -15.90
C ARG A 90 0.50 9.83 -15.61
N THR A 91 1.45 9.85 -14.67
CA THR A 91 2.18 8.64 -14.28
C THR A 91 1.26 7.69 -13.55
N PHE A 92 0.44 8.18 -12.61
CA PHE A 92 -0.59 7.39 -11.93
C PHE A 92 -1.54 6.73 -12.94
N ASP A 93 -2.10 7.51 -13.87
CA ASP A 93 -3.05 7.01 -14.87
C ASP A 93 -2.41 5.91 -15.73
N ARG A 94 -1.15 6.07 -16.13
CA ARG A 94 -0.41 5.02 -16.86
C ARG A 94 -0.25 3.76 -16.02
N LEU A 95 0.29 3.88 -14.80
CA LEU A 95 0.52 2.74 -13.90
C LEU A 95 -0.76 2.00 -13.56
N ALA A 96 -1.87 2.72 -13.41
CA ALA A 96 -3.17 2.13 -13.13
C ALA A 96 -3.70 1.25 -14.27
N GLN A 97 -3.26 1.45 -15.52
CA GLN A 97 -3.67 0.58 -16.64
C GLN A 97 -2.80 -0.67 -16.77
N GLU A 98 -1.67 -0.76 -16.08
CA GLU A 98 -0.80 -1.93 -16.14
C GLU A 98 -1.42 -3.09 -15.35
N GLU A 99 -1.80 -4.18 -16.03
CA GLU A 99 -2.39 -5.36 -15.39
C GLU A 99 -1.41 -6.04 -14.42
N LEU A 100 -0.10 -5.85 -14.63
CA LEU A 100 0.96 -6.36 -13.78
C LEU A 100 0.91 -5.78 -12.36
N PHE A 101 0.32 -4.60 -12.18
CA PHE A 101 0.28 -3.90 -10.91
C PHE A 101 -1.09 -3.94 -10.24
N GLY A 102 -1.08 -4.28 -8.94
CA GLY A 102 -2.20 -4.00 -8.05
C GLY A 102 -2.18 -2.53 -7.61
N ILE A 103 -3.35 -1.89 -7.54
CA ILE A 103 -3.50 -0.49 -7.08
C ILE A 103 -4.11 -0.49 -5.69
N ALA A 104 -3.38 0.07 -4.72
CA ALA A 104 -3.74 0.11 -3.31
C ALA A 104 -3.73 1.54 -2.75
N ASN A 105 -4.38 1.75 -1.61
CA ASN A 105 -4.61 3.06 -1.00
C ASN A 105 -3.57 3.33 0.10
N HIS A 106 -2.85 4.45 -0.01
CA HIS A 106 -1.84 4.90 0.97
C HIS A 106 -2.23 6.19 1.72
N GLY A 107 -3.54 6.41 1.84
CA GLY A 107 -4.12 7.54 2.55
C GLY A 107 -3.97 8.87 1.84
N THR A 108 -4.50 9.91 2.47
CA THR A 108 -4.59 11.25 1.90
C THR A 108 -3.43 12.14 2.33
N ALA A 109 -3.31 12.43 3.62
CA ALA A 109 -2.29 13.33 4.15
C ALA A 109 -1.01 12.60 4.60
N HIS A 110 -0.92 11.28 4.38
CA HIS A 110 0.20 10.43 4.79
C HIS A 110 0.36 10.40 6.31
N ARG A 111 -0.77 10.21 7.00
CA ARG A 111 -0.79 10.16 8.46
C ARG A 111 -0.69 8.71 8.95
N PRO A 112 -0.13 8.49 10.16
CA PRO A 112 -0.51 7.33 10.96
C PRO A 112 -2.03 7.28 11.10
N LEU A 113 -2.62 6.09 11.09
CA LEU A 113 -4.06 5.97 11.31
C LEU A 113 -4.34 5.75 12.80
N SER A 114 -4.79 6.81 13.47
CA SER A 114 -5.15 6.77 14.88
C SER A 114 -6.54 7.39 15.15
N VAL A 115 -7.16 7.02 16.25
CA VAL A 115 -8.34 7.72 16.79
C VAL A 115 -8.01 8.65 17.96
N GLU A 116 -6.73 8.71 18.36
CA GLU A 116 -6.25 9.46 19.54
C GLU A 116 -5.18 10.52 19.20
N GLY A 117 -4.73 10.61 17.95
CA GLY A 117 -3.71 11.56 17.53
C GLY A 117 -2.28 11.09 17.81
N LYS A 118 -2.06 9.78 18.00
CA LYS A 118 -0.71 9.23 18.21
C LYS A 118 0.18 9.50 17.00
N SER A 119 1.43 9.85 17.27
CA SER A 119 2.41 10.21 16.24
C SER A 119 3.41 9.09 15.98
N ALA A 120 3.86 8.95 14.74
CA ALA A 120 4.97 8.08 14.35
C ALA A 120 5.92 8.85 13.43
N TYR A 121 7.23 8.65 13.58
CA TYR A 121 8.26 9.30 12.77
C TYR A 121 8.14 10.84 12.70
N GLY A 122 7.65 11.47 13.78
CA GLY A 122 7.42 12.92 13.83
C GLY A 122 6.17 13.41 13.08
N ILE A 123 5.36 12.51 12.53
CA ILE A 123 4.11 12.80 11.83
C ILE A 123 2.94 12.56 12.78
N THR A 124 2.09 13.58 12.97
CA THR A 124 0.87 13.48 13.77
C THR A 124 -0.17 12.60 13.09
N GLY A 125 -0.71 11.64 13.83
CA GLY A 125 -1.79 10.76 13.37
C GLY A 125 -3.13 11.47 13.22
N THR A 126 -4.09 10.76 12.66
CA THR A 126 -5.50 11.14 12.79
C THR A 126 -5.91 11.11 14.28
N ASP A 127 -6.82 12.00 14.65
CA ASP A 127 -7.13 12.36 16.04
C ASP A 127 -8.56 11.98 16.47
N SER A 128 -9.29 11.30 15.58
CA SER A 128 -10.65 10.84 15.83
C SER A 128 -11.05 9.77 14.82
N PRO A 129 -12.10 8.98 15.08
CA PRO A 129 -12.69 8.08 14.09
C PRO A 129 -13.05 8.80 12.78
N ALA A 130 -13.59 10.01 12.86
CA ALA A 130 -13.94 10.81 11.68
C ALA A 130 -12.71 11.16 10.83
N SER A 131 -11.63 11.64 11.46
CA SER A 131 -10.41 11.97 10.70
C SER A 131 -9.69 10.73 10.17
N ALA A 132 -9.80 9.58 10.83
CA ALA A 132 -9.34 8.28 10.29
C ALA A 132 -10.14 7.87 9.04
N ILE A 133 -11.47 7.98 9.06
CA ILE A 133 -12.32 7.73 7.89
C ILE A 133 -11.93 8.65 6.73
N ASP A 134 -11.76 9.95 7.00
CA ASP A 134 -11.42 10.93 5.97
C ASP A 134 -10.05 10.67 5.34
N GLU A 135 -9.05 10.29 6.13
CA GLU A 135 -7.69 9.95 5.67
C GLU A 135 -7.69 8.75 4.70
N VAL A 136 -8.58 7.77 4.92
CA VAL A 136 -8.72 6.58 4.06
C VAL A 136 -9.58 6.90 2.84
N MET A 137 -10.78 7.45 3.06
CA MET A 137 -11.83 7.51 2.05
C MET A 137 -11.65 8.63 1.02
N THR A 138 -10.90 9.69 1.36
CA THR A 138 -10.60 10.75 0.40
C THR A 138 -9.69 10.21 -0.72
N CYS A 139 -8.63 9.49 -0.37
CA CYS A 139 -7.77 8.83 -1.36
C CYS A 139 -8.50 7.69 -2.09
N GLN A 140 -9.29 6.89 -1.36
CA GLN A 140 -10.10 5.81 -1.94
C GLN A 140 -10.99 6.33 -3.08
N GLU A 141 -11.67 7.45 -2.84
CA GLU A 141 -12.55 8.09 -3.80
C GLU A 141 -11.78 8.64 -5.00
N ALA A 142 -10.63 9.27 -4.77
CA ALA A 142 -9.82 9.81 -5.84
C ALA A 142 -9.31 8.71 -6.78
N ILE A 143 -8.82 7.60 -6.24
CA ILE A 143 -8.40 6.43 -7.02
C ILE A 143 -9.60 5.87 -7.79
N ARG A 144 -10.76 5.71 -7.13
CA ARG A 144 -11.98 5.19 -7.80
C ARG A 144 -12.43 6.07 -8.95
N ARG A 145 -12.46 7.39 -8.78
CA ARG A 145 -12.88 8.32 -9.83
C ARG A 145 -11.96 8.30 -11.04
N ARG A 146 -10.65 8.14 -10.83
CA ARG A 146 -9.66 8.09 -11.93
C ARG A 146 -9.63 6.73 -12.63
N THR A 147 -9.80 5.64 -11.89
CA THR A 147 -9.55 4.29 -12.41
C THR A 147 -10.80 3.44 -12.63
N GLY A 148 -11.97 3.88 -12.14
CA GLY A 148 -13.20 3.09 -12.09
C GLY A 148 -13.17 1.94 -11.08
N ARG A 149 -12.08 1.75 -10.33
CA ARG A 149 -11.88 0.63 -9.39
C ARG A 149 -11.61 1.14 -7.99
N SER A 150 -12.17 0.47 -6.99
CA SER A 150 -11.91 0.76 -5.58
C SER A 150 -10.79 -0.13 -5.06
N PRO A 151 -9.70 0.42 -4.48
CA PRO A 151 -8.70 -0.38 -3.79
C PRO A 151 -9.29 -1.30 -2.71
N ALA A 152 -8.79 -2.54 -2.63
CA ALA A 152 -9.15 -3.48 -1.57
C ALA A 152 -8.21 -3.41 -0.35
N PHE A 153 -7.03 -2.79 -0.51
CA PHE A 153 -5.98 -2.77 0.49
C PHE A 153 -5.63 -1.34 0.89
N PHE A 154 -5.39 -1.14 2.18
CA PHE A 154 -4.93 0.11 2.77
C PHE A 154 -3.63 -0.07 3.55
N ARG A 155 -2.73 0.91 3.43
CA ARG A 155 -1.58 1.06 4.32
C ARG A 155 -1.48 2.53 4.74
N SER A 156 -1.40 2.83 6.03
CA SER A 156 -1.22 4.20 6.52
C SER A 156 0.15 4.74 6.11
N GLY A 157 0.28 6.07 6.03
CA GLY A 157 1.51 6.70 5.55
C GLY A 157 2.76 6.36 6.37
N THR A 158 2.59 5.92 7.61
CA THR A 158 3.70 5.53 8.49
C THR A 158 3.72 4.04 8.78
N ALA A 159 2.81 3.25 8.22
CA ALA A 159 2.54 1.86 8.63
C ALA A 159 2.14 1.70 10.12
N TYR A 160 1.87 2.80 10.85
CA TYR A 160 1.39 2.75 12.23
C TYR A 160 -0.12 2.89 12.29
N TYR A 161 -0.71 2.14 13.22
CA TYR A 161 -2.13 2.13 13.50
C TYR A 161 -2.39 1.96 14.99
N ASP A 162 -3.60 2.33 15.41
CA ASP A 162 -4.27 1.67 16.53
C ASP A 162 -5.35 0.70 16.04
N GLU A 163 -5.78 -0.24 16.88
CA GLU A 163 -6.69 -1.32 16.49
C GLU A 163 -8.11 -0.82 16.16
N VAL A 164 -8.52 0.32 16.74
CA VAL A 164 -9.81 0.94 16.43
C VAL A 164 -9.79 1.50 15.00
N ALA A 165 -8.72 2.19 14.62
CA ALA A 165 -8.51 2.69 13.28
C ALA A 165 -8.42 1.55 12.24
N VAL A 166 -7.81 0.43 12.59
CA VAL A 166 -7.81 -0.78 11.73
C VAL A 166 -9.23 -1.30 11.52
N ARG A 167 -10.05 -1.39 12.58
CA ARG A 167 -11.46 -1.80 12.45
C ARG A 167 -12.23 -0.86 11.54
N ILE A 168 -12.04 0.45 11.67
CA ILE A 168 -12.65 1.45 10.78
C ILE A 168 -12.34 1.15 9.31
N ALA A 169 -11.07 0.91 8.97
CA ALA A 169 -10.67 0.60 7.60
C ALA A 169 -11.32 -0.71 7.08
N ASN A 170 -11.40 -1.73 7.94
CA ASN A 170 -12.07 -2.99 7.59
C ASN A 170 -13.58 -2.81 7.36
N ASP A 171 -14.27 -2.03 8.20
CA ASP A 171 -15.70 -1.73 8.07
C ASP A 171 -16.00 -0.85 6.84
N LEU A 172 -15.01 -0.09 6.37
CA LEU A 172 -15.02 0.62 5.08
C LEU A 172 -14.77 -0.32 3.88
N GLY A 173 -14.48 -1.59 4.12
CA GLY A 173 -14.26 -2.61 3.09
C GLY A 173 -12.81 -2.74 2.62
N LEU A 174 -11.83 -2.23 3.36
CA LEU A 174 -10.41 -2.35 3.05
C LEU A 174 -9.69 -3.23 4.07
N GLU A 175 -8.87 -4.18 3.62
CA GLU A 175 -7.94 -4.88 4.50
C GLU A 175 -6.70 -3.99 4.76
N VAL A 176 -6.33 -3.85 6.03
CA VAL A 176 -5.10 -3.14 6.42
C VAL A 176 -3.89 -4.06 6.27
N VAL A 177 -2.92 -3.65 5.46
CA VAL A 177 -1.76 -4.47 5.10
C VAL A 177 -0.45 -3.75 5.44
N ASN A 178 0.41 -4.41 6.21
CA ASN A 178 1.80 -4.05 6.43
C ASN A 178 2.73 -5.07 5.76
N TYR A 179 3.71 -5.61 6.49
CA TYR A 179 4.83 -6.36 5.94
C TYR A 179 5.47 -7.23 7.02
N ASP A 180 6.13 -8.32 6.61
CA ASP A 180 7.08 -9.05 7.45
C ASP A 180 8.53 -8.83 7.01
N VAL A 181 8.75 -8.21 5.84
CA VAL A 181 10.07 -7.83 5.32
C VAL A 181 10.14 -6.30 5.18
N LEU A 182 10.96 -5.66 6.02
CA LEU A 182 11.33 -4.25 5.86
C LEU A 182 12.35 -4.12 4.72
N GLY A 183 11.89 -3.82 3.52
CA GLY A 183 12.69 -3.95 2.29
C GLY A 183 13.67 -2.80 2.06
N ASP A 184 13.33 -1.56 2.39
CA ASP A 184 14.21 -0.40 2.12
C ASP A 184 14.27 0.67 3.22
N ALA A 185 13.52 0.49 4.30
CA ALA A 185 13.44 1.40 5.45
C ALA A 185 13.21 2.87 5.06
N GLY A 186 12.17 3.14 4.26
CA GLY A 186 11.87 4.51 3.82
C GLY A 186 12.88 5.02 2.79
N ALA A 187 13.31 4.12 1.89
CA ALA A 187 14.35 4.36 0.88
C ALA A 187 15.72 4.82 1.45
N THR A 188 16.02 4.52 2.72
CA THR A 188 17.29 4.87 3.36
C THR A 188 18.35 3.78 3.21
N PHE A 189 17.95 2.54 2.92
CA PHE A 189 18.87 1.44 2.69
C PHE A 189 19.70 1.64 1.42
N THR A 190 20.95 1.22 1.48
CA THR A 190 21.80 1.02 0.29
C THR A 190 21.24 -0.13 -0.56
N SER A 191 21.64 -0.21 -1.83
CA SER A 191 21.18 -1.30 -2.71
C SER A 191 21.55 -2.69 -2.20
N THR A 192 22.70 -2.84 -1.53
CA THR A 192 23.09 -4.11 -0.89
C THR A 192 22.16 -4.46 0.25
N GLN A 193 21.84 -3.51 1.14
CA GLN A 193 20.91 -3.74 2.25
C GLN A 193 19.51 -4.09 1.77
N VAL A 194 19.02 -3.45 0.69
CA VAL A 194 17.73 -3.80 0.07
C VAL A 194 17.77 -5.25 -0.45
N ALA A 195 18.83 -5.63 -1.15
CA ALA A 195 18.97 -6.99 -1.67
C ALA A 195 19.04 -8.04 -0.55
N GLU A 196 19.80 -7.77 0.52
CA GLU A 196 19.89 -8.61 1.71
C GLU A 196 18.54 -8.72 2.44
N ALA A 197 17.83 -7.61 2.61
CA ALA A 197 16.51 -7.59 3.24
C ALA A 197 15.51 -8.44 2.47
N LEU A 198 15.40 -8.24 1.15
CA LEU A 198 14.56 -9.08 0.29
C LEU A 198 15.00 -10.56 0.29
N GLY A 199 16.30 -10.82 0.46
CA GLY A 199 16.85 -12.15 0.63
C GLY A 199 16.26 -12.91 1.84
N THR A 200 15.78 -12.21 2.86
CA THR A 200 15.15 -12.83 4.05
C THR A 200 13.73 -13.34 3.80
N ALA A 201 13.14 -13.06 2.64
CA ALA A 201 11.78 -13.46 2.30
C ALA A 201 11.57 -14.98 2.44
N ARG A 202 10.39 -15.33 2.96
CA ARG A 202 9.88 -16.68 3.12
C ARG A 202 8.53 -16.82 2.40
N ALA A 203 8.00 -18.04 2.37
CA ALA A 203 6.67 -18.32 1.80
C ALA A 203 5.63 -17.34 2.37
N GLY A 204 4.90 -16.67 1.49
CA GLY A 204 3.88 -15.70 1.85
C GLY A 204 4.41 -14.37 2.39
N SER A 205 5.69 -14.05 2.23
CA SER A 205 6.20 -12.75 2.70
C SER A 205 5.62 -11.57 1.91
N ILE A 206 5.44 -10.46 2.61
CA ILE A 206 5.09 -9.15 2.04
C ILE A 206 6.25 -8.21 2.35
N ALA A 207 6.85 -7.65 1.31
CA ALA A 207 7.96 -6.70 1.44
C ALA A 207 7.46 -5.26 1.26
N LEU A 208 7.79 -4.40 2.21
CA LEU A 208 7.57 -2.94 2.13
C LEU A 208 8.79 -2.26 1.50
N LEU A 209 8.58 -1.60 0.38
CA LEU A 209 9.55 -0.74 -0.32
C LEU A 209 8.88 0.57 -0.75
N HIS A 210 9.66 1.46 -1.36
CA HIS A 210 9.20 2.75 -1.86
C HIS A 210 9.60 2.96 -3.32
N MET A 211 8.74 3.63 -4.09
CA MET A 211 9.00 3.95 -5.52
C MET A 211 9.13 5.45 -5.79
N ASN A 212 8.98 6.29 -4.77
CA ASN A 212 8.94 7.75 -4.88
C ASN A 212 10.29 8.46 -4.60
N HIS A 213 11.37 7.70 -4.44
CA HIS A 213 12.72 8.19 -4.12
C HIS A 213 13.74 7.78 -5.20
N PRO A 214 13.71 8.41 -6.40
CA PRO A 214 14.65 8.10 -7.46
C PRO A 214 16.09 8.36 -7.00
N GLY A 215 16.99 7.43 -7.33
CA GLY A 215 18.41 7.50 -6.94
C GLY A 215 18.73 6.91 -5.56
N SER A 216 17.71 6.46 -4.82
CA SER A 216 17.91 5.64 -3.61
C SER A 216 18.50 4.25 -3.93
N GLY A 217 18.76 3.46 -2.89
CA GLY A 217 19.21 2.08 -3.05
C GLY A 217 18.13 1.13 -3.60
N THR A 218 16.85 1.50 -3.54
CA THR A 218 15.72 0.59 -3.75
C THR A 218 15.73 -0.07 -5.13
N ALA A 219 15.81 0.71 -6.21
CA ALA A 219 15.79 0.16 -7.59
C ALA A 219 16.90 -0.89 -7.81
N ARG A 220 18.14 -0.52 -7.52
CA ARG A 220 19.29 -1.41 -7.71
C ARG A 220 19.24 -2.65 -6.81
N GLY A 221 18.74 -2.51 -5.59
CA GLY A 221 18.59 -3.63 -4.68
C GLY A 221 17.52 -4.63 -5.13
N VAL A 222 16.37 -4.13 -5.61
CA VAL A 222 15.31 -4.96 -6.20
C VAL A 222 15.83 -5.69 -7.44
N MET A 223 16.53 -4.98 -8.34
CA MET A 223 17.13 -5.57 -9.55
C MET A 223 18.12 -6.70 -9.24
N ALA A 224 18.84 -6.60 -8.12
CA ALA A 224 19.74 -7.65 -7.66
C ALA A 224 19.00 -8.82 -6.98
N ALA A 225 17.95 -8.54 -6.19
CA ALA A 225 17.26 -9.55 -5.41
C ALA A 225 16.29 -10.43 -6.22
N VAL A 226 15.62 -9.86 -7.22
CA VAL A 226 14.58 -10.56 -7.99
C VAL A 226 15.11 -11.84 -8.67
N PRO A 227 16.25 -11.82 -9.39
CA PRO A 227 16.81 -13.04 -9.97
C PRO A 227 17.18 -14.09 -8.93
N GLU A 228 17.74 -13.68 -7.79
CA GLU A 228 18.13 -14.58 -6.69
C GLU A 228 16.91 -15.25 -6.04
N LEU A 229 15.82 -14.50 -5.83
CA LEU A 229 14.56 -15.05 -5.33
C LEU A 229 13.95 -16.05 -6.31
N ARG A 230 13.94 -15.74 -7.63
CA ARG A 230 13.52 -16.68 -8.67
C ARG A 230 14.36 -17.96 -8.67
N ALA A 231 15.69 -17.84 -8.57
CA ALA A 231 16.59 -18.98 -8.49
C ALA A 231 16.33 -19.86 -7.26
N ARG A 232 15.85 -19.26 -6.16
CA ARG A 232 15.38 -19.96 -4.94
C ARG A 232 13.96 -20.52 -5.04
N GLY A 233 13.33 -20.41 -6.21
CA GLY A 233 12.01 -20.92 -6.52
C GLY A 233 10.87 -20.04 -6.01
N PHE A 234 11.10 -18.75 -5.81
CA PHE A 234 10.02 -17.82 -5.48
C PHE A 234 9.27 -17.34 -6.73
N GLU A 235 7.95 -17.28 -6.61
CA GLU A 235 7.04 -16.60 -7.53
C GLU A 235 6.67 -15.23 -6.95
N PHE A 236 6.60 -14.22 -7.81
CA PHE A 236 6.15 -12.88 -7.45
C PHE A 236 4.66 -12.75 -7.74
N VAL A 237 3.91 -12.20 -6.78
CA VAL A 237 2.44 -12.08 -6.87
C VAL A 237 1.97 -10.72 -6.37
N ARG A 238 0.76 -10.33 -6.76
CA ARG A 238 0.08 -9.16 -6.17
C ARG A 238 -0.59 -9.55 -4.86
N LEU A 239 -0.85 -8.56 -4.02
CA LEU A 239 -1.78 -8.74 -2.90
C LEU A 239 -3.15 -9.15 -3.45
N GLY A 240 -3.84 -10.05 -2.73
CA GLY A 240 -5.14 -10.61 -3.11
C GLY A 240 -5.08 -11.90 -3.94
N GLU A 241 -3.90 -12.32 -4.42
CA GLU A 241 -3.75 -13.63 -5.08
C GLU A 241 -3.74 -14.79 -4.07
N TYR A 242 -3.42 -14.50 -2.81
CA TYR A 242 -3.56 -15.40 -1.67
C TYR A 242 -4.29 -14.68 -0.53
N PRO A 243 -5.03 -15.40 0.35
CA PRO A 243 -5.60 -14.80 1.55
C PRO A 243 -4.51 -14.19 2.44
N LEU A 244 -4.85 -13.16 3.21
CA LEU A 244 -3.91 -12.46 4.08
C LEU A 244 -3.95 -12.99 5.53
N ALA A 245 -2.77 -13.03 6.16
CA ALA A 245 -2.53 -13.45 7.54
C ALA A 245 -2.07 -12.28 8.42
#